data_AF-A0A1Y3NBJ2-F1
#
_entry.id   AF-A0A1Y3NBJ2-F1
#
_cell.length_a   1.000
_cell.length_b   1.000
_cell.length_c   1.000
_cell.angle_alpha   90.00
_cell.angle_beta   90.00
_cell.angle_gamma   90.00
#
_symmetry.space_group_name_H-M   'P 1'
#
loop_
_entity.id
_entity.type
_entity.pdbx_description
1 polymer ?
#
loop_
_entity_poly.entity_id
_entity_poly.type
_entity_poly.pdbx_seq_one_letter_code
_entity_poly.pdbx_strand_id
1 'polypeptide(L)'
;MPIITLYQYLKKCLSKLKHLHIGVTPKFQQKYIKWSREALKAQKSVLYAIFLIYSQTRDYNAHSRYYRLWIPGSDRHLSKNYYSEFVLFSAQALLSGILLPRLEEYSGELQNRALDLYSSLNTLYQVIYHRMEMSLNPPYADLVPYLNDFDKFWLLFEKRLYTCYHNIYHISRIKSTQMMSGFQVQSFIPY
;
A
#
# COMPACT_ATOMS: atom_id res chain seq x y z
N MET A 1 15.52 20.76 -3.85
CA MET A 1 16.46 19.62 -3.95
C MET A 1 16.96 19.58 -5.39
N PRO A 2 18.28 19.56 -5.66
CA PRO A 2 18.76 19.59 -7.04
C PRO A 2 18.36 18.29 -7.78
N ILE A 3 17.88 18.43 -9.01
CA ILE A 3 17.20 17.39 -9.83
C ILE A 3 18.08 16.16 -10.10
N ILE A 4 19.41 16.34 -10.15
CA ILE A 4 20.41 15.27 -10.29
C ILE A 4 20.31 14.26 -9.14
N THR A 5 19.95 14.73 -7.93
CA THR A 5 19.83 13.87 -6.75
C THR A 5 18.58 13.00 -6.80
N LEU A 6 17.47 13.49 -7.37
CA LEU A 6 16.22 12.72 -7.49
C LEU A 6 16.32 11.60 -8.53
N TYR A 7 16.96 11.88 -9.67
CA TYR A 7 17.22 10.88 -10.72
C TYR A 7 18.09 9.73 -10.21
N GLN A 8 19.22 10.05 -9.57
CA GLN A 8 20.12 9.05 -8.99
C GLN A 8 19.44 8.24 -7.89
N TYR A 9 18.55 8.87 -7.14
CA TYR A 9 17.79 8.23 -6.07
C TYR A 9 16.76 7.22 -6.58
N LEU A 10 15.95 7.59 -7.58
CA LEU A 10 14.96 6.71 -8.21
C LEU A 10 15.62 5.51 -8.90
N LYS A 11 16.69 5.73 -9.66
CA LYS A 11 17.45 4.67 -10.34
C LYS A 11 18.00 3.64 -9.35
N LYS A 12 18.52 4.12 -8.20
CA LYS A 12 19.01 3.25 -7.12
C LYS A 12 17.90 2.47 -6.43
N CYS A 13 16.71 3.06 -6.26
CA CYS A 13 15.57 2.37 -5.65
C CYS A 13 15.01 1.25 -6.54
N LEU A 14 14.91 1.50 -7.85
CA LEU A 14 14.40 0.53 -8.82
C LEU A 14 15.35 -0.67 -9.01
N SER A 15 16.66 -0.44 -9.03
CA SER A 15 17.64 -1.55 -9.15
C SER A 15 17.58 -2.50 -7.95
N LYS A 16 17.33 -1.99 -6.74
CA LYS A 16 17.21 -2.80 -5.52
C LYS A 16 15.98 -3.72 -5.53
N LEU A 17 14.87 -3.27 -6.10
CA LEU A 17 13.64 -4.07 -6.20
C LEU A 17 13.82 -5.29 -7.10
N LYS A 18 14.62 -5.18 -8.17
CA LYS A 18 14.87 -6.26 -9.14
C LYS A 18 15.61 -7.48 -8.55
N HIS A 19 16.38 -7.30 -7.48
CA HIS A 19 17.20 -8.37 -6.88
C HIS A 19 16.49 -9.20 -5.81
N LEU A 20 15.23 -8.90 -5.48
CA LEU A 20 14.52 -9.50 -4.35
C LEU A 20 13.74 -10.79 -4.67
N HIS A 21 13.75 -11.26 -5.93
CA HIS A 21 12.93 -12.37 -6.41
C HIS A 21 13.57 -13.79 -6.33
N ILE A 22 14.60 -14.03 -5.52
CA ILE A 22 15.36 -15.30 -5.56
C ILE A 22 15.26 -16.11 -4.25
N GLY A 23 14.52 -17.23 -4.30
CA GLY A 23 14.79 -18.55 -3.67
C GLY A 23 14.87 -18.69 -2.13
N VAL A 24 13.94 -19.45 -1.55
CA VAL A 24 13.78 -19.70 -0.09
C VAL A 24 14.77 -20.75 0.48
N THR A 25 15.52 -20.43 1.55
CA THR A 25 16.31 -21.40 2.38
C THR A 25 16.46 -20.91 3.84
N PRO A 26 16.51 -21.74 4.90
CA PRO A 26 16.28 -21.36 6.32
C PRO A 26 17.15 -20.25 6.94
N LYS A 27 18.32 -19.92 6.37
CA LYS A 27 19.04 -18.65 6.66
C LYS A 27 18.33 -17.40 6.07
N PHE A 28 17.12 -17.60 5.54
CA PHE A 28 16.28 -16.62 4.86
C PHE A 28 15.78 -15.59 5.84
N GLN A 29 15.30 -15.96 7.03
CA GLN A 29 14.44 -15.05 7.80
C GLN A 29 15.13 -13.71 8.13
N GLN A 30 16.40 -13.72 8.56
CA GLN A 30 17.13 -12.48 8.83
C GLN A 30 17.47 -11.71 7.54
N LYS A 31 17.85 -12.42 6.46
CA LYS A 31 18.11 -11.80 5.15
C LYS A 31 16.83 -11.22 4.55
N TYR A 32 15.72 -11.92 4.62
CA TYR A 32 14.37 -11.55 4.22
C TYR A 32 13.85 -10.36 5.02
N ILE A 33 14.02 -10.34 6.35
CA ILE A 33 13.66 -9.16 7.16
C ILE A 33 14.48 -7.94 6.71
N LYS A 34 15.79 -8.10 6.50
CA LYS A 34 16.65 -7.02 6.01
C LYS A 34 16.23 -6.55 4.61
N TRP A 35 16.00 -7.48 3.71
CA TRP A 35 15.58 -7.25 2.33
C TRP A 35 14.20 -6.60 2.23
N SER A 36 13.23 -7.08 3.00
CA SER A 36 11.90 -6.47 3.12
C SER A 36 11.99 -5.05 3.69
N ARG A 37 12.86 -4.80 4.68
CA ARG A 37 13.11 -3.43 5.17
C ARG A 37 13.74 -2.53 4.09
N GLU A 38 14.69 -3.05 3.33
CA GLU A 38 15.29 -2.29 2.21
C GLU A 38 14.29 -2.03 1.09
N ALA A 39 13.44 -3.00 0.77
CA ALA A 39 12.35 -2.88 -0.20
C ALA A 39 11.35 -1.81 0.22
N LEU A 40 10.88 -1.85 1.48
CA LEU A 40 9.98 -0.86 2.05
C LEU A 40 10.61 0.54 2.03
N LYS A 41 11.90 0.66 2.36
CA LYS A 41 12.62 1.94 2.28
C LYS A 41 12.69 2.46 0.84
N ALA A 42 12.95 1.59 -0.15
CA ALA A 42 12.96 1.95 -1.56
C ALA A 42 11.54 2.33 -2.05
N GLN A 43 10.51 1.62 -1.64
CA GLN A 43 9.12 1.93 -1.96
C GLN A 43 8.72 3.29 -1.41
N LYS A 44 9.00 3.56 -0.13
CA LYS A 44 8.79 4.88 0.49
C LYS A 44 9.39 6.00 -0.35
N SER A 45 10.62 5.79 -0.78
CA SER A 45 11.42 6.74 -1.54
C SER A 45 10.77 7.09 -2.87
N VAL A 46 10.27 6.07 -3.57
CA VAL A 46 9.61 6.21 -4.86
C VAL A 46 8.22 6.85 -4.70
N LEU A 47 7.43 6.39 -3.73
CA LEU A 47 6.13 6.98 -3.42
C LEU A 47 6.25 8.45 -3.02
N TYR A 48 7.30 8.81 -2.28
CA TYR A 48 7.59 10.20 -1.94
C TYR A 48 7.97 11.02 -3.17
N ALA A 49 8.76 10.48 -4.10
CA ALA A 49 9.08 11.15 -5.36
C ALA A 49 7.82 11.39 -6.21
N ILE A 50 6.94 10.39 -6.33
CA ILE A 50 5.64 10.53 -7.01
C ILE A 50 4.82 11.63 -6.33
N PHE A 51 4.77 11.64 -4.99
CA PHE A 51 4.08 12.69 -4.23
C PHE A 51 4.67 14.09 -4.47
N LEU A 52 5.98 14.23 -4.64
CA LEU A 52 6.60 15.51 -4.95
C LEU A 52 6.21 16.02 -6.34
N ILE A 53 6.24 15.15 -7.35
CA ILE A 53 5.77 15.48 -8.72
C ILE A 53 4.30 15.90 -8.67
N TYR A 54 3.49 15.10 -7.96
CA TYR A 54 2.09 15.37 -7.67
C TYR A 54 1.87 16.75 -7.01
N SER A 55 2.71 17.13 -6.05
CA SER A 55 2.57 18.43 -5.35
C SER A 55 2.89 19.63 -6.24
N GLN A 56 3.56 19.40 -7.37
CA GLN A 56 3.96 20.42 -8.33
C GLN A 56 2.99 20.54 -9.52
N THR A 57 2.05 19.61 -9.68
CA THR A 57 0.98 19.70 -10.68
C THR A 57 -0.19 20.51 -10.14
N ARG A 58 -0.37 21.75 -10.64
CA ARG A 58 -1.46 22.66 -10.20
C ARG A 58 -2.85 22.20 -10.62
N ASP A 59 -2.96 21.48 -11.74
CA ASP A 59 -4.24 21.06 -12.34
C ASP A 59 -4.74 19.71 -11.81
N TYR A 60 -4.05 19.17 -10.81
CA TYR A 60 -4.34 17.84 -10.29
C TYR A 60 -5.40 17.90 -9.18
N ASN A 61 -6.54 17.23 -9.40
CA ASN A 61 -7.57 17.06 -8.38
C ASN A 61 -7.34 15.80 -7.55
N ALA A 62 -6.82 15.99 -6.34
CA ALA A 62 -6.73 14.97 -5.29
C ALA A 62 -8.04 14.21 -5.13
N HIS A 63 -8.01 12.89 -5.32
CA HIS A 63 -9.14 12.08 -4.88
C HIS A 63 -9.22 12.11 -3.34
N SER A 64 -10.44 12.27 -2.83
CA SER A 64 -10.67 12.41 -1.40
C SER A 64 -10.29 11.14 -0.62
N ARG A 65 -9.58 11.33 0.49
CA ARG A 65 -9.17 10.29 1.45
C ARG A 65 -10.02 10.28 2.71
N TYR A 66 -11.21 10.90 2.71
CA TYR A 66 -12.04 11.04 3.93
C TYR A 66 -12.40 9.70 4.59
N TYR A 67 -12.44 8.59 3.85
CA TYR A 67 -12.66 7.27 4.46
C TYR A 67 -11.60 6.89 5.50
N ARG A 68 -10.40 7.49 5.47
CA ARG A 68 -9.37 7.26 6.49
C ARG A 68 -9.81 7.73 7.88
N LEU A 69 -10.78 8.65 7.97
CA LEU A 69 -11.39 9.06 9.24
C LEU A 69 -12.16 7.90 9.89
N TRP A 70 -12.62 6.93 9.10
CA TRP A 70 -13.35 5.75 9.57
C TRP A 70 -12.40 4.63 10.02
N ILE A 71 -11.09 4.78 9.79
CA ILE A 71 -10.08 3.87 10.33
C ILE A 71 -9.93 4.16 11.84
N PRO A 72 -9.95 3.13 12.72
CA PRO A 72 -9.74 3.29 14.15
C PRO A 72 -8.47 4.07 14.49
N GLY A 73 -8.54 4.93 15.51
CA GLY A 73 -7.47 5.88 15.85
C GLY A 73 -6.09 5.24 16.09
N SER A 74 -6.06 4.02 16.63
CA SER A 74 -4.83 3.23 16.82
C SER A 74 -4.12 2.93 15.50
N ASP A 75 -4.82 2.79 14.39
CA ASP A 75 -4.27 2.37 13.08
C ASP A 75 -4.14 3.53 12.09
N ARG A 76 -4.67 4.71 12.42
CA ARG A 76 -4.53 5.93 11.59
C ARG A 76 -3.08 6.31 11.34
N HIS A 77 -2.15 5.93 12.22
CA HIS A 77 -0.72 6.21 12.04
C HIS A 77 -0.12 5.54 10.79
N LEU A 78 -0.70 4.42 10.33
CA LEU A 78 -0.32 3.73 9.08
C LEU A 78 -0.63 4.57 7.82
N SER A 79 -1.41 5.65 7.99
CA SER A 79 -1.84 6.58 6.93
C SER A 79 -1.22 7.98 7.04
N LYS A 80 -0.18 8.16 7.87
CA LYS A 80 0.51 9.45 8.07
C LYS A 80 1.10 10.04 6.77
N ASN A 81 1.40 9.21 5.77
CA ASN A 81 1.89 9.63 4.46
C ASN A 81 0.74 9.63 3.43
N TYR A 82 0.89 10.45 2.37
CA TYR A 82 -0.10 10.51 1.27
C TYR A 82 -0.31 9.12 0.63
N TYR A 83 0.80 8.41 0.38
CA TYR A 83 0.86 7.01 -0.02
C TYR A 83 1.59 6.19 1.07
N SER A 84 0.98 5.10 1.54
CA SER A 84 1.54 4.19 2.54
C SER A 84 2.29 3.02 1.92
N GLU A 85 3.50 2.73 2.40
CA GLU A 85 4.31 1.59 1.96
C GLU A 85 3.60 0.26 2.22
N PHE A 86 2.79 0.21 3.29
CA PHE A 86 2.01 -0.97 3.66
C PHE A 86 1.04 -1.36 2.54
N VAL A 87 0.36 -0.39 1.94
CA VAL A 87 -0.61 -0.63 0.86
C VAL A 87 0.10 -1.24 -0.35
N LEU A 88 1.21 -0.66 -0.78
CA LEU A 88 1.97 -1.20 -1.92
C LEU A 88 2.52 -2.60 -1.61
N PHE A 89 3.03 -2.81 -0.39
CA PHE A 89 3.51 -4.11 0.06
C PHE A 89 2.40 -5.17 0.03
N SER A 90 1.21 -4.85 0.55
CA SER A 90 0.05 -5.74 0.54
C SER A 90 -0.36 -6.10 -0.88
N ALA A 91 -0.39 -5.15 -1.82
CA ALA A 91 -0.69 -5.42 -3.22
C ALA A 91 0.33 -6.39 -3.84
N GLN A 92 1.62 -6.17 -3.61
CA GLN A 92 2.69 -7.05 -4.12
C GLN A 92 2.63 -8.46 -3.53
N ALA A 93 2.33 -8.58 -2.23
CA ALA A 93 2.16 -9.87 -1.58
C ALA A 93 1.03 -10.67 -2.23
N LEU A 94 -0.14 -10.04 -2.43
CA LEU A 94 -1.29 -10.67 -3.08
C LEU A 94 -0.99 -11.11 -4.52
N LEU A 95 -0.31 -10.26 -5.30
CA LEU A 95 0.10 -10.60 -6.68
C LEU A 95 1.15 -11.72 -6.74
N SER A 96 1.92 -11.90 -5.67
CA SER A 96 2.87 -13.02 -5.52
C SER A 96 2.22 -14.30 -4.99
N GLY A 97 0.89 -14.33 -4.86
CA GLY A 97 0.15 -15.46 -4.29
C GLY A 97 0.28 -15.61 -2.78
N ILE A 98 0.81 -14.60 -2.08
CA ILE A 98 0.91 -14.60 -0.62
C ILE A 98 -0.41 -14.11 -0.04
N LEU A 99 -1.02 -14.96 0.80
CA LEU A 99 -2.22 -14.60 1.54
C LEU A 99 -1.88 -13.57 2.63
N LEU A 100 -2.71 -12.54 2.75
CA LEU A 100 -2.60 -11.58 3.84
C LEU A 100 -3.21 -12.19 5.10
N PRO A 101 -2.47 -12.25 6.22
CA PRO A 101 -2.96 -12.87 7.45
C PRO A 101 -4.30 -12.28 7.90
N ARG A 102 -5.24 -13.15 8.25
CA ARG A 102 -6.62 -12.84 8.68
C ARG A 102 -7.54 -12.35 7.56
N LEU A 103 -7.03 -12.11 6.35
CA LEU A 103 -7.77 -11.60 5.19
C LEU A 103 -7.92 -12.68 4.10
N GLU A 104 -7.72 -13.96 4.43
CA GLU A 104 -7.66 -15.06 3.47
C GLU A 104 -8.95 -15.18 2.63
N GLU A 105 -10.10 -14.96 3.27
CA GLU A 105 -11.43 -14.98 2.65
C GLU A 105 -11.63 -13.86 1.61
N TYR A 106 -10.87 -12.77 1.70
CA TYR A 106 -10.94 -11.62 0.79
C TYR A 106 -9.87 -11.64 -0.30
N SER A 107 -9.05 -12.69 -0.35
CA SER A 107 -7.86 -12.78 -1.23
C SER A 107 -8.18 -12.51 -2.69
N GLY A 108 -9.21 -13.15 -3.26
CA GLY A 108 -9.57 -12.99 -4.68
C GLY A 108 -9.98 -11.56 -5.04
N GLU A 109 -10.78 -10.90 -4.20
CA GLU A 109 -11.17 -9.52 -4.45
C GLU A 109 -10.00 -8.54 -4.30
N LEU A 110 -9.21 -8.71 -3.23
CA LEU A 110 -8.05 -7.87 -2.98
C LEU A 110 -6.99 -8.05 -4.08
N GLN A 111 -6.84 -9.26 -4.62
CA GLN A 111 -5.91 -9.54 -5.72
C GLN A 111 -6.29 -8.79 -7.00
N ASN A 112 -7.59 -8.75 -7.35
CA ASN A 112 -8.05 -7.96 -8.52
C ASN A 112 -7.73 -6.47 -8.36
N ARG A 113 -7.97 -5.92 -7.17
CA ARG A 113 -7.64 -4.51 -6.87
C ARG A 113 -6.14 -4.26 -6.80
N ALA A 114 -5.37 -5.24 -6.34
CA ALA A 114 -3.91 -5.19 -6.36
C ALA A 114 -3.36 -5.17 -7.79
N LEU A 115 -3.98 -5.92 -8.71
CA LEU A 115 -3.62 -5.93 -10.13
C LEU A 115 -3.87 -4.56 -10.77
N ASP A 116 -5.03 -3.96 -10.53
CA ASP A 116 -5.35 -2.59 -11.00
C ASP A 116 -4.29 -1.59 -10.52
N LEU A 117 -4.00 -1.60 -9.22
CA LEU A 117 -3.01 -0.71 -8.60
C LEU A 117 -1.62 -0.93 -9.20
N TYR A 118 -1.15 -2.17 -9.28
CA TYR A 118 0.19 -2.47 -9.77
C TYR A 118 0.35 -2.14 -11.26
N SER A 119 -0.70 -2.35 -12.05
CA SER A 119 -0.72 -1.98 -13.47
C SER A 119 -0.58 -0.47 -13.64
N SER A 120 -1.39 0.31 -12.91
CA SER A 120 -1.32 1.78 -12.96
C SER A 120 0.04 2.33 -12.48
N LEU A 121 0.62 1.73 -11.44
CA LEU A 121 1.96 2.07 -10.95
C LEU A 121 3.04 1.77 -12.00
N ASN A 122 2.96 0.62 -12.66
CA ASN A 122 3.93 0.23 -13.70
C ASN A 122 3.85 1.17 -14.91
N THR A 123 2.65 1.53 -15.35
CA THR A 123 2.45 2.54 -16.40
C THR A 123 3.04 3.89 -15.99
N LEU A 124 2.73 4.37 -14.78
CA LEU A 124 3.29 5.62 -14.27
C LEU A 124 4.83 5.57 -14.22
N TYR A 125 5.41 4.43 -13.81
CA TYR A 125 6.86 4.25 -13.84
C TYR A 125 7.44 4.32 -15.23
N GLN A 126 6.84 3.67 -16.22
CA GLN A 126 7.32 3.70 -17.60
C GLN A 126 7.31 5.13 -18.14
N VAL A 127 6.23 5.88 -17.89
CA VAL A 127 6.11 7.27 -18.35
C VAL A 127 7.11 8.18 -17.64
N ILE A 128 7.25 8.06 -16.31
CA ILE A 128 8.26 8.82 -15.56
C ILE A 128 9.67 8.47 -16.05
N TYR A 129 9.97 7.20 -16.26
CA TYR A 129 11.28 6.74 -16.71
C TYR A 129 11.61 7.27 -18.11
N HIS A 130 10.66 7.16 -19.04
CA HIS A 130 10.82 7.72 -20.38
C HIS A 130 11.03 9.24 -20.33
N ARG A 131 10.26 9.94 -19.49
CA ARG A 131 10.45 11.37 -19.27
C ARG A 131 11.81 11.69 -18.65
N MET A 132 12.33 10.86 -17.75
CA MET A 132 13.67 11.02 -17.16
C MET A 132 14.79 10.93 -18.21
N GLU A 133 14.59 10.18 -19.30
CA GLU A 133 15.55 10.11 -20.41
C GLU A 133 15.58 11.40 -21.23
N MET A 134 14.45 12.12 -21.29
CA MET A 134 14.29 13.35 -22.08
C MET A 134 14.52 14.61 -21.24
N SER A 135 13.71 14.83 -20.19
CA SER A 135 13.79 15.92 -19.23
C SER A 135 12.82 15.71 -18.07
N LEU A 136 13.32 15.64 -16.83
CA LEU A 136 12.47 15.57 -15.63
C LEU A 136 12.08 16.97 -15.10
N ASN A 137 12.36 18.04 -15.83
CA ASN A 137 11.99 19.38 -15.36
C ASN A 137 10.48 19.61 -15.53
N PRO A 138 9.85 20.44 -14.68
CA PRO A 138 8.50 20.94 -14.92
C PRO A 138 8.40 21.62 -16.31
N PRO A 139 7.21 21.67 -16.92
CA PRO A 139 5.88 21.33 -16.36
C PRO A 139 5.50 19.85 -16.53
N TYR A 140 4.81 19.27 -15.54
CA TYR A 140 4.40 17.86 -15.53
C TYR A 140 2.96 17.60 -16.02
N ALA A 141 2.42 18.46 -16.88
CA ALA A 141 1.02 18.36 -17.33
C ALA A 141 0.71 17.03 -18.04
N ASP A 142 1.67 16.50 -18.78
CA ASP A 142 1.66 15.19 -19.42
C ASP A 142 1.59 14.01 -18.43
N LEU A 143 2.07 14.18 -17.20
CA LEU A 143 2.01 13.14 -16.16
C LEU A 143 0.64 13.10 -15.46
N VAL A 144 -0.18 14.15 -15.58
CA VAL A 144 -1.45 14.29 -14.85
C VAL A 144 -2.41 13.11 -15.07
N PRO A 145 -2.66 12.62 -16.31
CA PRO A 145 -3.55 11.48 -16.51
C PRO A 145 -3.08 10.22 -15.78
N TYR A 146 -1.78 9.93 -15.84
CA TYR A 146 -1.18 8.75 -15.19
C TYR A 146 -1.15 8.86 -13.67
N LEU A 147 -0.91 10.07 -13.15
CA LEU A 147 -1.02 10.35 -11.72
C LEU A 147 -2.46 10.18 -11.23
N ASN A 148 -3.45 10.62 -12.02
CA ASN A 148 -4.87 10.52 -11.67
C ASN A 148 -5.30 9.05 -11.60
N ASP A 149 -4.91 8.25 -12.59
CA ASP A 149 -5.20 6.81 -12.61
C ASP A 149 -4.53 6.10 -11.44
N PHE A 150 -3.24 6.38 -11.21
CA PHE A 150 -2.52 5.80 -10.08
C PHE A 150 -3.19 6.12 -8.73
N ASP A 151 -3.52 7.39 -8.48
CA ASP A 151 -4.19 7.81 -7.24
C ASP A 151 -5.58 7.18 -7.08
N LYS A 152 -6.34 7.10 -8.17
CA LYS A 152 -7.65 6.43 -8.19
C LYS A 152 -7.52 4.97 -7.78
N PHE A 153 -6.65 4.20 -8.43
CA PHE A 153 -6.49 2.78 -8.12
C PHE A 153 -5.84 2.55 -6.76
N TRP A 154 -4.95 3.46 -6.33
CA TRP A 154 -4.41 3.46 -4.97
C TRP A 154 -5.53 3.51 -3.94
N LEU A 155 -6.46 4.45 -4.09
CA LEU A 155 -7.56 4.62 -3.14
C LEU A 155 -8.55 3.47 -3.18
N LEU A 156 -8.86 2.94 -4.36
CA LEU A 156 -9.73 1.78 -4.48
C LEU A 156 -9.17 0.58 -3.73
N PHE A 157 -7.87 0.29 -3.91
CA PHE A 157 -7.22 -0.80 -3.20
C PHE A 157 -7.08 -0.51 -1.70
N GLU A 158 -6.57 0.68 -1.32
CA GLU A 158 -6.38 1.07 0.08
C GLU A 158 -7.70 1.05 0.86
N LYS A 159 -8.76 1.66 0.31
CA LYS A 159 -10.09 1.66 0.94
C LYS A 159 -10.63 0.25 1.12
N ARG A 160 -10.47 -0.62 0.12
CA ARG A 160 -10.97 -2.00 0.23
C ARG A 160 -10.17 -2.80 1.24
N LEU A 161 -8.84 -2.69 1.21
CA LEU A 161 -7.94 -3.32 2.17
C LEU A 161 -8.35 -2.98 3.62
N TYR A 162 -8.54 -1.70 3.92
CA TYR A 162 -8.96 -1.27 5.26
C TYR A 162 -10.39 -1.68 5.61
N THR A 163 -11.30 -1.72 4.64
CA THR A 163 -12.67 -2.22 4.87
C THR A 163 -12.66 -3.70 5.25
N CYS A 164 -11.87 -4.52 4.55
CA CYS A 164 -11.74 -5.94 4.87
C CYS A 164 -11.14 -6.14 6.27
N TYR A 165 -10.08 -5.39 6.61
CA TYR A 165 -9.52 -5.39 7.97
C TYR A 165 -10.60 -5.04 9.01
N HIS A 166 -11.32 -3.94 8.80
CA HIS A 166 -12.36 -3.50 9.73
C HIS A 166 -13.48 -4.55 9.91
N ASN A 167 -13.92 -5.20 8.82
CA ASN A 167 -14.93 -6.25 8.90
C ASN A 167 -14.48 -7.39 9.81
N ILE A 168 -13.21 -7.82 9.72
CA ILE A 168 -12.66 -8.86 10.60
C ILE A 168 -12.61 -8.39 12.05
N TYR A 169 -12.14 -7.16 12.31
CA TYR A 169 -12.11 -6.60 13.66
C TYR A 169 -13.51 -6.49 14.27
N HIS A 170 -14.50 -6.10 13.48
CA HIS A 170 -15.88 -5.99 13.95
C HIS A 170 -16.52 -7.36 14.21
N ILE A 171 -16.35 -8.31 13.29
CA ILE A 171 -16.83 -9.69 13.45
C ILE A 171 -16.18 -10.37 14.65
N SER A 172 -14.87 -10.23 14.83
CA SER A 172 -14.16 -10.81 15.98
C SER A 172 -14.61 -10.19 17.31
N ARG A 173 -14.90 -8.89 17.35
CA ARG A 173 -15.46 -8.23 18.54
C ARG A 173 -16.88 -8.71 18.87
N ILE A 174 -17.75 -8.86 17.86
CA ILE A 174 -19.09 -9.42 18.08
C ILE A 174 -18.99 -10.84 18.62
N LYS A 175 -18.15 -11.70 18.02
CA LYS A 175 -17.96 -13.08 18.48
C LYS A 175 -17.44 -13.15 19.92
N SER A 176 -16.50 -12.29 20.31
CA SER A 176 -16.00 -12.27 21.69
C SER A 176 -17.06 -11.77 22.68
N THR A 177 -17.83 -10.74 22.34
CA THR A 177 -18.94 -10.26 23.18
C THR A 177 -20.07 -11.30 23.30
N GLN A 178 -20.39 -12.02 22.22
CA GLN A 178 -21.36 -13.12 22.24
C GLN A 178 -20.88 -14.32 23.05
N MET A 179 -19.58 -14.66 22.99
CA MET A 179 -19.01 -15.70 23.86
C MET A 179 -19.02 -15.28 25.33
N MET A 180 -18.68 -14.03 25.67
CA MET A 180 -18.73 -13.56 27.05
C MET A 180 -20.16 -13.49 27.62
N SER A 181 -21.16 -13.20 26.80
CA SER A 181 -22.57 -13.27 27.22
C SER A 181 -23.08 -14.72 27.33
N GLY A 182 -22.55 -15.66 26.54
CA GLY A 182 -22.83 -17.10 26.68
C GLY A 182 -22.28 -17.73 27.96
N PHE A 183 -21.19 -17.21 28.52
CA PHE A 183 -20.62 -17.68 29.80
C PHE A 183 -21.22 -17.00 31.04
N GLN A 184 -22.07 -15.98 30.90
CA GLN A 184 -22.73 -15.32 32.03
C GLN A 184 -24.12 -15.88 32.38
N VAL A 185 -24.59 -16.93 31.69
CA VAL A 185 -25.95 -17.49 31.89
C VAL A 185 -25.96 -18.82 32.69
N GLN A 186 -24.84 -19.26 33.28
CA GLN A 186 -24.77 -20.53 34.03
C GLN A 186 -24.39 -20.41 35.52
N SER A 187 -24.61 -19.26 36.17
CA SER A 187 -24.38 -19.16 37.61
C SER A 187 -25.52 -18.44 38.34
N PHE A 188 -26.72 -19.01 38.30
CA PHE A 188 -27.74 -18.82 39.34
C PHE A 188 -28.67 -20.05 39.37
N ILE A 189 -28.28 -21.08 40.12
CA ILE A 189 -29.24 -22.03 40.68
C ILE A 189 -29.44 -21.59 42.13
N PRO A 190 -30.67 -21.21 42.54
CA PRO A 190 -30.95 -20.79 43.90
C PRO A 190 -31.04 -22.02 44.82
N TYR A 191 -30.47 -21.91 46.01
CA TYR A 191 -30.87 -22.69 47.18
C TYR A 191 -31.29 -21.71 48.27
#